data_AF-A0A1A5YJ46-F1
#
_entry.id   AF-A0A1A5YJ46-F1
#
_cell.length_a   1.000
_cell.length_b   1.000
_cell.length_c   1.000
_cell.angle_alpha   90.00
_cell.angle_beta   90.00
_cell.angle_gamma   90.00
#
_symmetry.space_group_name_H-M   'P 1'
#
loop_
_entity.id
_entity.type
_entity.pdbx_description
1 polymer ?
#
loop_
_entity_poly.entity_id
_entity_poly.type
_entity_poly.pdbx_seq_one_letter_code
_entity_poly.pdbx_strand_id
1 'polypeptide(L)'
;METKENSLNLHFDNMPVNQQRLINFLKQSYSEEEIYALGRMLNLEKEDYVGKGMTKQQLCGSFVEMVNQRSLYERLFVLLESPTYVRTRIYQEFGDLGIKEPLAENKLEKIVQECYEQSGIRLKDTSFSDWLADWKRSMVLVLGKDNTPEAWDKLTRICDALREMGYSPYLIKDQPDIGPLTNEEKMLAYAAVSRFVVIEKSEPSGHIDEAHICATNRLVGIWLSEEGKGDTWMQGDYEVSFLNIKSFTYGIGNMSDAINTGVDWAEGYLKEKEAKLNSIYPFRR
;
A
#
# COMPACT_ATOMS: atom_id res chain seq x y z
N MET A 1 -6.06 -6.75 33.72
CA MET A 1 -5.05 -5.69 33.57
C MET A 1 -3.87 -6.34 32.90
N GLU A 2 -3.82 -6.30 31.58
CA GLU A 2 -2.61 -6.57 30.79
C GLU A 2 -2.88 -6.04 29.38
N THR A 3 -2.17 -4.97 29.08
CA THR A 3 -2.16 -4.19 27.84
C THR A 3 -1.57 -5.04 26.73
N LYS A 4 -2.35 -5.31 25.68
CA LYS A 4 -1.83 -5.75 24.37
C LYS A 4 -1.32 -4.51 23.64
N GLU A 5 -0.02 -4.26 23.73
CA GLU A 5 0.69 -3.26 22.93
C GLU A 5 0.83 -3.73 21.46
N ASN A 6 0.50 -2.81 20.56
CA ASN A 6 0.95 -2.64 19.16
C ASN A 6 1.70 -3.80 18.49
N SER A 7 0.99 -4.54 17.64
CA SER A 7 1.56 -5.54 16.72
C SER A 7 1.78 -4.99 15.31
N LEU A 8 2.53 -3.89 15.17
CA LEU A 8 2.95 -3.32 13.87
C LEU A 8 4.48 -3.27 13.66
N ASN A 9 5.27 -3.85 14.58
CA ASN A 9 6.73 -3.92 14.49
C ASN A 9 7.23 -5.37 14.55
N LEU A 10 7.11 -6.16 13.49
CA LEU A 10 7.58 -7.57 13.53
C LEU A 10 8.23 -8.06 12.23
N HIS A 11 8.85 -7.20 11.42
CA HIS A 11 9.63 -7.71 10.27
C HIS A 11 11.02 -8.25 10.63
N PHE A 12 11.62 -7.85 11.77
CA PHE A 12 12.98 -8.26 12.14
C PHE A 12 13.17 -8.74 13.58
N ASP A 13 12.14 -8.67 14.42
CA ASP A 13 12.28 -8.79 15.89
C ASP A 13 12.63 -10.20 16.42
N ASN A 14 12.63 -11.24 15.59
CA ASN A 14 12.82 -12.61 16.07
C ASN A 14 13.70 -13.53 15.19
N MET A 15 14.48 -12.99 14.23
CA MET A 15 15.42 -13.83 13.46
C MET A 15 16.88 -13.42 13.70
N PRO A 16 17.72 -14.29 14.28
CA PRO A 16 19.13 -13.99 14.48
C PRO A 16 19.83 -13.89 13.12
N VAL A 17 20.16 -12.67 12.71
CA VAL A 17 20.96 -12.41 11.51
C VAL A 17 22.31 -13.08 11.68
N ASN A 18 22.64 -14.03 10.81
CA ASN A 18 23.96 -14.66 10.82
C ASN A 18 25.02 -13.61 10.47
N GLN A 19 25.74 -13.11 11.48
CA GLN A 19 26.73 -12.04 11.33
C GLN A 19 27.82 -12.40 10.31
N GLN A 20 28.28 -13.66 10.32
CA GLN A 20 29.33 -14.11 9.40
C GLN A 20 28.85 -14.08 7.95
N ARG A 21 27.58 -14.43 7.71
CA ARG A 21 26.92 -14.32 6.40
C ARG A 21 26.87 -12.86 5.95
N LEU A 22 26.44 -11.94 6.82
CA LEU A 22 26.39 -10.51 6.52
C LEU A 22 27.77 -9.92 6.23
N ILE A 23 28.79 -10.28 7.01
CA ILE A 23 30.18 -9.84 6.78
C ILE A 23 30.67 -10.29 5.40
N ASN A 24 30.41 -11.54 5.04
CA ASN A 24 30.81 -12.09 3.75
C ASN A 24 30.08 -11.40 2.60
N PHE A 25 28.78 -11.16 2.74
CA PHE A 25 27.98 -10.43 1.77
C PHE A 25 28.50 -9.00 1.55
N LEU A 26 28.71 -8.25 2.63
CA LEU A 26 29.20 -6.87 2.58
C LEU A 26 30.58 -6.78 1.92
N LYS A 27 31.50 -7.69 2.30
CA LYS A 27 32.84 -7.76 1.71
C LYS A 27 32.80 -8.02 0.21
N GLN A 28 31.91 -8.89 -0.25
CA GLN A 28 31.84 -9.28 -1.65
C GLN A 28 31.09 -8.25 -2.51
N SER A 29 30.11 -7.54 -1.94
CA SER A 29 29.13 -6.76 -2.70
C SER A 29 29.35 -5.24 -2.67
N TYR A 30 30.16 -4.73 -1.73
CA TYR A 30 30.39 -3.30 -1.54
C TYR A 30 31.88 -2.98 -1.43
N SER A 31 32.29 -1.84 -1.95
CA SER A 31 33.61 -1.24 -1.76
C SER A 31 33.77 -0.70 -0.33
N GLU A 32 35.02 -0.44 0.09
CA GLU A 32 35.27 0.15 1.42
C GLU A 32 34.63 1.53 1.58
N GLU A 33 34.61 2.34 0.51
CA GLU A 33 33.97 3.65 0.48
C GLU A 33 32.46 3.56 0.70
N GLU A 34 31.81 2.55 0.11
CA GLU A 34 30.39 2.30 0.32
C GLU A 34 30.10 1.83 1.74
N ILE A 35 30.97 1.03 2.35
CA ILE A 35 30.85 0.68 3.78
C ILE A 35 31.00 1.93 4.68
N TYR A 36 31.88 2.87 4.33
CA TYR A 36 31.96 4.16 5.04
C TYR A 36 30.70 5.00 4.84
N ALA A 37 30.13 5.01 3.64
CA ALA A 37 28.89 5.72 3.36
C ALA A 37 27.71 5.12 4.15
N LEU A 38 27.58 3.79 4.18
CA LEU A 38 26.58 3.09 4.99
C LEU A 38 26.75 3.39 6.49
N GLY A 39 27.97 3.41 7.02
CA GLY A 39 28.22 3.78 8.41
C GLY A 39 27.76 5.20 8.74
N ARG A 40 28.07 6.18 7.88
CA ARG A 40 27.57 7.56 8.06
C ARG A 40 26.04 7.63 8.04
N MET A 41 25.38 6.89 7.14
CA MET A 41 23.92 6.84 7.07
C MET A 41 23.28 6.16 8.29
N LEU A 42 24.02 5.24 8.93
CA LEU A 42 23.64 4.60 10.19
C LEU A 42 24.06 5.40 11.43
N ASN A 43 24.61 6.60 11.26
CA ASN A 43 25.12 7.43 12.35
C ASN A 43 26.20 6.73 13.19
N LEU A 44 27.07 5.97 12.51
CA LEU A 44 28.29 5.38 13.07
C LEU A 44 29.47 6.27 12.71
N GLU A 45 30.29 6.61 13.70
CA GLU A 45 31.52 7.34 13.44
C GLU A 45 32.54 6.39 12.83
N LYS A 46 33.32 6.88 11.86
CA LYS A 46 34.31 6.04 11.17
C LYS A 46 35.31 5.42 12.17
N GLU A 47 35.63 6.14 13.22
CA GLU A 47 36.53 5.72 14.29
C GLU A 47 36.00 4.54 15.11
N ASP A 48 34.68 4.33 15.12
CA ASP A 48 34.03 3.25 15.88
C ASP A 48 34.30 1.86 15.28
N TYR A 49 34.61 1.78 13.99
CA TYR A 49 34.74 0.49 13.27
C TYR A 49 35.88 0.43 12.26
N VAL A 50 36.71 1.47 12.15
CA VAL A 50 37.87 1.51 11.24
C VAL A 50 39.18 1.65 12.01
N GLY A 51 40.04 0.65 11.89
CA GLY A 51 41.40 0.65 12.42
C GLY A 51 42.49 0.77 11.34
N LYS A 52 43.70 1.16 11.76
CA LYS A 52 44.86 1.26 10.85
C LYS A 52 45.25 -0.11 10.31
N GLY A 53 45.37 -0.22 8.99
CA GLY A 53 45.86 -1.44 8.32
C GLY A 53 44.88 -2.61 8.32
N MET A 54 43.59 -2.35 8.56
CA MET A 54 42.57 -3.40 8.48
C MET A 54 42.41 -3.91 7.05
N THR A 55 42.26 -5.22 6.93
CA THR A 55 41.76 -5.83 5.70
C THR A 55 40.26 -5.54 5.54
N LYS A 56 39.74 -5.60 4.31
CA LYS A 56 38.31 -5.45 4.03
C LYS A 56 37.41 -6.41 4.84
N GLN A 57 37.89 -7.63 5.12
CA GLN A 57 37.16 -8.59 5.97
C GLN A 57 37.03 -8.05 7.41
N GLN A 58 38.11 -7.52 7.97
CA GLN A 58 38.14 -6.96 9.32
C GLN A 58 37.31 -5.68 9.42
N LEU A 59 37.32 -4.86 8.38
CA LEU A 59 36.44 -3.69 8.26
C LEU A 59 34.96 -4.10 8.30
N CYS A 60 34.54 -5.03 7.44
CA CYS A 60 33.15 -5.50 7.43
C CYS A 60 32.76 -6.18 8.75
N GLY A 61 33.69 -6.92 9.38
CA GLY A 61 33.51 -7.52 10.70
C GLY A 61 33.20 -6.48 11.78
N SER A 62 34.09 -5.48 11.91
CA SER A 62 33.95 -4.41 12.90
C SER A 62 32.69 -3.58 12.65
N PHE A 63 32.36 -3.33 11.37
CA PHE A 63 31.12 -2.64 11.00
C PHE A 63 29.87 -3.42 11.43
N VAL A 64 29.78 -4.72 11.13
CA VAL A 64 28.64 -5.56 11.52
C VAL A 64 28.54 -5.70 13.03
N GLU A 65 29.67 -5.72 13.74
CA GLU A 65 29.69 -5.71 15.20
C GLU A 65 29.11 -4.41 15.77
N MET A 66 29.47 -3.24 15.22
CA MET A 66 28.86 -1.96 15.63
C MET A 66 27.36 -1.92 15.33
N VAL A 67 26.95 -2.44 14.17
CA VAL A 67 25.52 -2.56 13.81
C VAL A 67 24.79 -3.45 14.82
N ASN A 68 25.40 -4.55 15.25
CA ASN A 68 24.83 -5.42 16.28
C ASN A 68 24.69 -4.71 17.64
N GLN A 69 25.78 -4.10 18.10
CA GLN A 69 25.85 -3.46 19.42
C GLN A 69 24.84 -2.31 19.55
N ARG A 70 24.55 -1.60 18.45
CA ARG A 70 23.57 -0.51 18.41
C ARG A 70 22.18 -0.94 17.91
N SER A 71 21.95 -2.24 17.69
CA SER A 71 20.68 -2.79 17.20
C SER A 71 20.20 -2.15 15.87
N LEU A 72 21.13 -1.91 14.93
CA LEU A 72 20.89 -1.18 13.68
C LEU A 72 20.62 -2.08 12.47
N TYR A 73 20.36 -3.38 12.66
CA TYR A 73 20.18 -4.31 11.53
C TYR A 73 19.04 -3.92 10.62
N GLU A 74 17.88 -3.55 11.17
CA GLU A 74 16.72 -3.13 10.40
C GLU A 74 17.08 -1.94 9.50
N ARG A 75 17.69 -0.90 10.08
CA ARG A 75 18.13 0.28 9.32
C ARG A 75 19.17 -0.07 8.26
N LEU A 76 20.09 -0.97 8.57
CA LEU A 76 21.06 -1.45 7.59
C LEU A 76 20.35 -2.15 6.42
N PHE A 77 19.42 -3.07 6.67
CA PHE A 77 18.70 -3.76 5.61
C PHE A 77 17.84 -2.82 4.76
N VAL A 78 17.17 -1.83 5.36
CA VAL A 78 16.48 -0.77 4.62
C VAL A 78 17.43 -0.02 3.69
N LEU A 79 18.64 0.31 4.15
CA LEU A 79 19.65 0.94 3.30
C LEU A 79 20.11 0.02 2.18
N LEU A 80 20.34 -1.26 2.47
CA LEU A 80 20.77 -2.26 1.48
C LEU A 80 19.67 -2.62 0.46
N GLU A 81 18.41 -2.31 0.74
CA GLU A 81 17.29 -2.41 -0.20
C GLU A 81 17.06 -1.11 -1.00
N SER A 82 17.70 0.00 -0.61
CA SER A 82 17.56 1.26 -1.32
C SER A 82 18.15 1.21 -2.73
N PRO A 83 17.60 1.94 -3.72
CA PRO A 83 18.09 1.93 -5.11
C PRO A 83 19.59 2.24 -5.26
N THR A 84 20.16 3.00 -4.33
CA THR A 84 21.58 3.37 -4.34
C THR A 84 22.50 2.21 -3.96
N TYR A 85 22.10 1.38 -3.00
CA TYR A 85 22.94 0.34 -2.43
C TYR A 85 22.50 -1.07 -2.79
N VAL A 86 21.30 -1.26 -3.34
CA VAL A 86 20.79 -2.58 -3.67
C VAL A 86 21.75 -3.41 -4.53
N ARG A 87 21.93 -4.67 -4.14
CA ARG A 87 22.71 -5.67 -4.87
C ARG A 87 21.84 -6.91 -5.02
N THR A 88 21.62 -7.39 -6.24
CA THR A 88 20.73 -8.54 -6.53
C THR A 88 21.05 -9.78 -5.68
N ARG A 89 22.32 -9.94 -5.28
CA ARG A 89 22.78 -11.01 -4.39
C ARG A 89 22.13 -10.97 -2.99
N ILE A 90 21.63 -9.82 -2.53
CA ILE A 90 20.94 -9.70 -1.24
C ILE A 90 19.68 -10.58 -1.17
N TYR A 91 18.97 -10.74 -2.30
CA TYR A 91 17.76 -11.56 -2.37
C TYR A 91 18.08 -13.05 -2.31
N GLN A 92 19.25 -13.44 -2.82
CA GLN A 92 19.75 -14.83 -2.73
C GLN A 92 20.30 -15.12 -1.35
N GLU A 93 21.04 -14.16 -0.78
CA GLU A 93 21.75 -14.30 0.47
C GLU A 93 20.95 -13.91 1.70
N PHE A 94 19.75 -13.32 1.61
CA PHE A 94 18.93 -12.96 2.78
C PHE A 94 17.42 -13.10 2.50
N GLY A 95 17.02 -13.83 1.46
CA GLY A 95 15.60 -14.04 1.15
C GLY A 95 14.80 -14.75 2.26
N ASP A 96 15.48 -15.50 3.14
CA ASP A 96 14.92 -16.08 4.36
C ASP A 96 14.48 -15.04 5.39
N LEU A 97 15.05 -13.82 5.35
CA LEU A 97 14.65 -12.69 6.20
C LEU A 97 13.46 -11.92 5.61
N GLY A 98 12.79 -12.47 4.59
CA GLY A 98 11.65 -11.83 3.94
C GLY A 98 12.02 -10.76 2.90
N ILE A 99 13.33 -10.54 2.65
CA ILE A 99 13.84 -9.60 1.65
C ILE A 99 13.59 -10.16 0.25
N LYS A 100 12.61 -9.61 -0.46
CA LYS A 100 12.23 -10.06 -1.80
C LYS A 100 12.77 -9.09 -2.85
N GLU A 101 13.21 -9.64 -3.98
CA GLU A 101 13.57 -8.84 -5.15
C GLU A 101 12.37 -7.96 -5.53
N PRO A 102 12.50 -6.62 -5.55
CA PRO A 102 11.51 -5.75 -6.13
C PRO A 102 11.24 -6.26 -7.53
N LEU A 103 9.97 -6.53 -7.83
CA LEU A 103 9.59 -6.95 -9.16
C LEU A 103 10.12 -5.90 -10.14
N ALA A 104 11.13 -6.26 -10.92
CA ALA A 104 11.63 -5.39 -11.97
C ALA A 104 10.43 -4.99 -12.86
N GLU A 105 10.32 -3.72 -13.25
CA GLU A 105 9.17 -3.19 -14.02
C GLU A 105 8.79 -4.12 -15.18
N ASN A 106 9.79 -4.67 -15.85
CA ASN A 106 9.69 -5.63 -16.95
C ASN A 106 9.29 -7.06 -16.52
N LYS A 107 9.54 -7.50 -15.29
CA LYS A 107 9.01 -8.76 -14.74
C LYS A 107 7.55 -8.60 -14.30
N LEU A 108 7.17 -7.44 -13.76
CA LEU A 108 5.77 -7.13 -13.44
C LEU A 108 4.93 -7.13 -14.70
N GLU A 109 5.35 -6.39 -15.73
CA GLU A 109 4.70 -6.43 -17.05
C GLU A 109 4.60 -7.85 -17.59
N LYS A 110 5.66 -8.64 -17.48
CA LYS A 110 5.68 -10.02 -17.98
C LYS A 110 4.79 -10.97 -17.18
N ILE A 111 4.78 -10.88 -15.85
CA ILE A 111 3.91 -11.69 -14.97
C ILE A 111 2.45 -11.30 -15.18
N VAL A 112 2.18 -10.00 -15.29
CA VAL A 112 0.85 -9.47 -15.61
C VAL A 112 0.40 -9.93 -16.99
N GLN A 113 1.31 -9.96 -17.97
CA GLN A 113 1.05 -10.46 -19.32
C GLN A 113 0.85 -11.98 -19.35
N GLU A 114 1.62 -12.75 -18.59
CA GLU A 114 1.44 -14.19 -18.42
C GLU A 114 0.10 -14.51 -17.72
N CYS A 115 -0.30 -13.72 -16.71
CA CYS A 115 -1.63 -13.81 -16.08
C CYS A 115 -2.75 -13.41 -17.06
N TYR A 116 -2.53 -12.41 -17.91
CA TYR A 116 -3.46 -11.99 -18.96
C TYR A 116 -3.65 -13.10 -20.00
N GLU A 117 -2.57 -13.71 -20.48
CA GLU A 117 -2.59 -14.81 -21.45
C GLU A 117 -3.24 -16.09 -20.88
N GLN A 118 -3.05 -16.38 -19.59
CA GLN A 118 -3.65 -17.54 -18.92
C GLN A 118 -5.12 -17.34 -18.54
N SER A 119 -5.58 -16.10 -18.40
CA SER A 119 -6.95 -15.81 -17.96
C SER A 119 -8.04 -16.21 -18.96
N GLY A 120 -7.70 -16.61 -20.19
CA GLY A 120 -8.68 -17.00 -21.22
C GLY A 120 -9.59 -15.84 -21.66
N ILE A 121 -9.32 -14.64 -21.16
CA ILE A 121 -10.04 -13.43 -21.48
C ILE A 121 -9.43 -12.89 -22.77
N ARG A 122 -9.92 -13.36 -23.92
CA ARG A 122 -9.83 -12.61 -25.18
C ARG A 122 -10.66 -11.33 -25.04
N LEU A 123 -10.17 -10.33 -24.33
CA LEU A 123 -10.65 -8.97 -24.49
C LEU A 123 -9.93 -8.39 -25.71
N LYS A 124 -10.68 -8.32 -26.82
CA LYS A 124 -10.44 -7.56 -28.06
C LYS A 124 -9.17 -6.68 -28.04
N ASP A 125 -8.18 -6.94 -28.89
CA ASP A 125 -7.16 -6.00 -29.42
C ASP A 125 -6.88 -4.68 -28.65
N THR A 126 -6.82 -4.70 -27.32
CA THR A 126 -6.56 -3.53 -26.48
C THR A 126 -5.29 -3.77 -25.70
N SER A 127 -4.44 -2.74 -25.61
CA SER A 127 -3.23 -2.82 -24.82
C SER A 127 -3.59 -2.98 -23.33
N PHE A 128 -2.68 -3.55 -22.53
CA PHE A 128 -2.87 -3.61 -21.07
C PHE A 128 -3.16 -2.23 -20.47
N SER A 129 -2.52 -1.18 -20.99
CA SER A 129 -2.76 0.20 -20.59
C SER A 129 -4.21 0.64 -20.87
N ASP A 130 -4.74 0.30 -22.05
CA ASP A 130 -6.12 0.64 -22.41
C ASP A 130 -7.12 -0.12 -21.54
N TRP A 131 -6.88 -1.42 -21.32
CA TRP A 131 -7.68 -2.23 -20.42
C TRP A 131 -7.69 -1.68 -18.99
N LEU A 132 -6.51 -1.34 -18.44
CA LEU A 132 -6.40 -0.78 -17.10
C LEU A 132 -7.06 0.61 -17.01
N ALA A 133 -6.93 1.42 -18.05
CA ALA A 133 -7.57 2.73 -18.12
C ALA A 133 -9.10 2.62 -18.17
N ASP A 134 -9.63 1.67 -18.96
CA ASP A 134 -11.07 1.37 -19.00
C ASP A 134 -11.56 0.85 -17.66
N TRP A 135 -10.82 -0.05 -17.04
CA TRP A 135 -11.14 -0.59 -15.72
C TRP A 135 -11.20 0.50 -14.65
N LYS A 136 -10.19 1.39 -14.64
CA LYS A 136 -10.11 2.54 -13.73
C LYS A 136 -11.15 3.63 -14.01
N ARG A 137 -11.84 3.57 -15.16
CA ARG A 137 -12.96 4.47 -15.50
C ARG A 137 -14.30 3.99 -14.97
N SER A 138 -14.47 2.70 -14.66
CA SER A 138 -15.77 2.14 -14.28
C SER A 138 -15.77 1.43 -12.93
N MET A 139 -14.62 0.93 -12.46
CA MET A 139 -14.56 0.17 -11.21
C MET A 139 -14.75 1.09 -9.99
N VAL A 140 -15.64 0.69 -9.09
CA VAL A 140 -15.84 1.34 -7.79
C VAL A 140 -15.69 0.29 -6.69
N LEU A 141 -14.84 0.55 -5.71
CA LEU A 141 -14.71 -0.32 -4.54
C LEU A 141 -15.75 0.11 -3.49
N VAL A 142 -16.53 -0.84 -2.99
CA VAL A 142 -17.52 -0.62 -1.94
C VAL A 142 -17.08 -1.35 -0.67
N LEU A 143 -17.02 -0.61 0.43
CA LEU A 143 -16.56 -1.04 1.74
C LEU A 143 -17.60 -0.71 2.80
N GLY A 144 -17.60 -1.48 3.88
CA GLY A 144 -18.46 -1.25 5.03
C GLY A 144 -18.71 -2.54 5.79
N LYS A 145 -19.52 -2.43 6.83
CA LYS A 145 -19.86 -3.58 7.68
C LYS A 145 -20.70 -4.59 6.89
N ASP A 146 -20.39 -5.87 7.07
CA ASP A 146 -20.90 -6.95 6.22
C ASP A 146 -21.28 -8.22 7.01
N ASN A 147 -21.40 -8.08 8.33
CA ASN A 147 -21.63 -9.20 9.26
C ASN A 147 -23.08 -9.32 9.75
N THR A 148 -23.96 -8.40 9.33
CA THR A 148 -25.41 -8.47 9.56
C THR A 148 -26.18 -8.38 8.23
N PRO A 149 -27.37 -9.00 8.14
CA PRO A 149 -28.23 -8.89 6.95
C PRO A 149 -28.57 -7.44 6.60
N GLU A 150 -28.78 -6.59 7.60
CA GLU A 150 -29.11 -5.18 7.41
C GLU A 150 -27.93 -4.39 6.83
N ALA A 151 -26.71 -4.65 7.30
CA ALA A 151 -25.52 -4.00 6.76
C ALA A 151 -25.22 -4.48 5.33
N TRP A 152 -25.42 -5.78 5.07
CA TRP A 152 -25.32 -6.34 3.73
C TRP A 152 -26.34 -5.76 2.73
N ASP A 153 -27.58 -5.55 3.17
CA ASP A 153 -28.62 -4.92 2.35
C ASP A 153 -28.25 -3.49 1.97
N LYS A 154 -27.67 -2.71 2.89
CA LYS A 154 -27.14 -1.36 2.59
C LYS A 154 -26.05 -1.41 1.52
N LEU A 155 -25.06 -2.30 1.68
CA LEU A 155 -23.97 -2.48 0.71
C LEU A 155 -24.50 -2.87 -0.67
N THR A 156 -25.51 -3.75 -0.71
CA THR A 156 -26.13 -4.19 -1.96
C THR A 156 -26.86 -3.04 -2.65
N ARG A 157 -27.63 -2.23 -1.91
CA ARG A 157 -28.30 -1.02 -2.45
C ARG A 157 -27.31 0.01 -3.00
N ILE A 158 -26.17 0.20 -2.33
CA ILE A 158 -25.09 1.05 -2.83
C ILE A 158 -24.57 0.51 -4.17
N CYS A 159 -24.30 -0.79 -4.25
CA CYS A 159 -23.88 -1.42 -5.49
C CYS A 159 -24.93 -1.26 -6.60
N ASP A 160 -26.20 -1.46 -6.32
CA ASP A 160 -27.25 -1.36 -7.34
C ASP A 160 -27.38 0.07 -7.88
N ALA A 161 -27.35 1.09 -7.01
CA ALA A 161 -27.32 2.49 -7.44
C ALA A 161 -26.10 2.80 -8.33
N LEU A 162 -24.91 2.31 -7.95
CA LEU A 162 -23.69 2.50 -8.75
C LEU A 162 -23.79 1.82 -10.12
N ARG A 163 -24.42 0.64 -10.21
CA ARG A 163 -24.65 -0.07 -11.48
C ARG A 163 -25.59 0.70 -12.39
N GLU A 164 -26.66 1.27 -11.85
CA GLU A 164 -27.60 2.11 -12.61
C GLU A 164 -26.91 3.34 -13.22
N MET A 165 -25.87 3.85 -12.55
CA MET A 165 -25.03 4.95 -13.05
C MET A 165 -23.96 4.51 -14.06
N GLY A 166 -23.86 3.21 -14.36
CA GLY A 166 -22.89 2.65 -15.32
C GLY A 166 -21.54 2.25 -14.73
N TYR A 167 -21.39 2.25 -13.40
CA TYR A 167 -20.18 1.76 -12.74
C TYR A 167 -20.22 0.24 -12.53
N SER A 168 -19.05 -0.33 -12.30
CA SER A 168 -18.85 -1.72 -11.90
C SER A 168 -18.45 -1.77 -10.43
N PRO A 169 -19.41 -1.89 -9.49
CA PRO A 169 -19.09 -1.93 -8.07
C PRO A 169 -18.58 -3.31 -7.64
N TYR A 170 -17.59 -3.31 -6.76
CA TYR A 170 -16.99 -4.50 -6.17
C TYR A 170 -17.05 -4.42 -4.66
N LEU A 171 -17.65 -5.42 -4.01
CA LEU A 171 -17.55 -5.63 -2.57
C LEU A 171 -16.30 -6.44 -2.27
N ILE A 172 -15.43 -5.93 -1.39
CA ILE A 172 -14.16 -6.59 -1.07
C ILE A 172 -14.37 -8.00 -0.47
N LYS A 173 -15.48 -8.21 0.24
CA LYS A 173 -15.87 -9.48 0.85
C LYS A 173 -16.12 -10.58 -0.19
N ASP A 174 -16.69 -10.22 -1.34
CA ASP A 174 -17.00 -11.17 -2.43
C ASP A 174 -15.76 -11.59 -3.22
N GLN A 175 -14.63 -10.90 -3.00
CA GLN A 175 -13.40 -11.18 -3.72
C GLN A 175 -12.66 -12.33 -3.07
N PRO A 176 -12.09 -13.26 -3.86
CA PRO A 176 -11.31 -14.35 -3.31
C PRO A 176 -10.10 -13.81 -2.55
N ASP A 177 -9.71 -14.52 -1.48
CA ASP A 177 -8.46 -14.21 -0.79
C ASP A 177 -7.27 -14.60 -1.65
N ILE A 178 -6.28 -13.71 -1.69
CA ILE A 178 -5.05 -13.90 -2.43
C ILE A 178 -4.00 -14.27 -1.39
N GLY A 179 -3.60 -15.55 -1.35
CA GLY A 179 -2.82 -16.13 -0.24
C GLY A 179 -1.58 -15.34 0.22
N PRO A 180 -0.84 -14.66 -0.66
CA PRO A 180 0.28 -13.80 -0.27
C PRO A 180 -0.09 -12.43 0.33
N LEU A 181 -1.34 -11.98 0.23
CA LEU A 181 -1.78 -10.64 0.64
C LEU A 181 -2.52 -10.69 1.98
N THR A 182 -2.21 -9.74 2.85
CA THR A 182 -3.06 -9.41 4.00
C THR A 182 -4.38 -8.77 3.53
N ASN A 183 -5.37 -8.68 4.43
CA ASN A 183 -6.65 -8.05 4.11
C ASN A 183 -6.49 -6.57 3.73
N GLU A 184 -5.56 -5.84 4.36
CA GLU A 184 -5.24 -4.45 4.02
C GLU A 184 -4.58 -4.35 2.65
N GLU A 185 -3.61 -5.21 2.35
CA GLU A 185 -2.95 -5.25 1.04
C GLU A 185 -3.93 -5.59 -0.09
N LYS A 186 -4.84 -6.54 0.16
CA LYS A 186 -5.94 -6.87 -0.74
C LYS A 186 -6.83 -5.64 -0.96
N MET A 187 -7.30 -4.99 0.11
CA MET A 187 -8.12 -3.79 0.01
C MET A 187 -7.41 -2.69 -0.79
N LEU A 188 -6.14 -2.41 -0.49
CA LEU A 188 -5.36 -1.39 -1.17
C LEU A 188 -5.16 -1.71 -2.65
N ALA A 189 -4.93 -2.97 -3.00
CA ALA A 189 -4.81 -3.39 -4.40
C ALA A 189 -6.09 -3.09 -5.19
N TYR A 190 -7.25 -3.44 -4.63
CA TYR A 190 -8.56 -3.15 -5.25
C TYR A 190 -8.84 -1.64 -5.30
N ALA A 191 -8.48 -0.92 -4.25
CA ALA A 191 -8.70 0.52 -4.18
C ALA A 191 -7.83 1.29 -5.18
N ALA A 192 -6.60 0.82 -5.42
CA ALA A 192 -5.66 1.43 -6.36
C ALA A 192 -6.10 1.33 -7.83
N VAL A 193 -6.81 0.25 -8.19
CA VAL A 193 -7.37 0.05 -9.54
C VAL A 193 -8.79 0.62 -9.68
N SER A 194 -9.42 1.01 -8.58
CA SER A 194 -10.73 1.65 -8.58
C SER A 194 -10.65 3.12 -8.98
N ARG A 195 -11.75 3.63 -9.55
CA ARG A 195 -11.93 5.05 -9.86
C ARG A 195 -12.03 5.88 -8.59
N PHE A 196 -12.87 5.42 -7.68
CA PHE A 196 -13.06 5.93 -6.33
C PHE A 196 -13.56 4.79 -5.41
N VAL A 197 -13.54 5.04 -4.12
CA VAL A 197 -13.97 4.11 -3.07
C VAL A 197 -15.21 4.68 -2.39
N VAL A 198 -16.21 3.86 -2.14
CA VAL A 198 -17.39 4.18 -1.34
C VAL A 198 -17.32 3.40 -0.04
N ILE A 199 -17.43 4.08 1.09
CA ILE A 199 -17.40 3.46 2.42
C ILE A 199 -18.73 3.74 3.14
N GLU A 200 -19.45 2.69 3.52
CA GLU A 200 -20.63 2.75 4.38
C GLU A 200 -20.18 2.71 5.86
N LYS A 201 -20.41 3.80 6.60
CA LYS A 201 -19.90 4.07 7.94
C LYS A 201 -21.00 4.26 9.00
N SER A 202 -22.21 3.77 8.76
CA SER A 202 -23.28 3.82 9.76
C SER A 202 -22.91 3.03 11.02
N GLU A 203 -22.03 2.03 10.90
CA GLU A 203 -21.63 1.15 11.98
C GLU A 203 -20.12 0.88 11.91
N PRO A 204 -19.43 0.74 13.06
CA PRO A 204 -18.01 0.40 13.10
C PRO A 204 -17.71 -0.91 12.37
N SER A 205 -16.81 -0.84 11.38
CA SER A 205 -16.14 -2.00 10.79
C SER A 205 -15.01 -2.44 11.74
N GLY A 206 -15.06 -3.70 12.18
CA GLY A 206 -14.27 -4.15 13.34
C GLY A 206 -12.80 -4.49 13.09
N HIS A 207 -12.25 -4.26 11.88
CA HIS A 207 -10.98 -4.93 11.51
C HIS A 207 -9.99 -4.11 10.68
N ILE A 208 -10.42 -3.11 9.93
CA ILE A 208 -9.55 -2.31 9.06
C ILE A 208 -9.99 -0.85 9.24
N ASP A 209 -9.05 0.08 9.38
CA ASP A 209 -9.39 1.51 9.32
C ASP A 209 -9.43 1.93 7.84
N GLU A 210 -10.50 1.54 7.14
CA GLU A 210 -10.62 1.78 5.68
C GLU A 210 -10.54 3.28 5.38
N ALA A 211 -11.08 4.09 6.30
CA ALA A 211 -11.04 5.54 6.28
C ALA A 211 -9.59 6.07 6.32
N HIS A 212 -8.80 5.62 7.29
CA HIS A 212 -7.38 5.99 7.40
C HIS A 212 -6.57 5.54 6.18
N ILE A 213 -6.78 4.31 5.71
CA ILE A 213 -6.06 3.77 4.55
C ILE A 213 -6.37 4.61 3.30
N CYS A 214 -7.63 4.94 3.05
CA CYS A 214 -8.01 5.78 1.91
C CYS A 214 -7.41 7.20 2.01
N ALA A 215 -7.41 7.79 3.21
CA ALA A 215 -6.84 9.11 3.46
C ALA A 215 -5.33 9.14 3.19
N THR A 216 -4.60 8.23 3.84
CA THR A 216 -3.13 8.14 3.77
C THR A 216 -2.65 7.82 2.36
N ASN A 217 -3.38 6.99 1.61
CA ASN A 217 -3.03 6.62 0.23
C ASN A 217 -3.57 7.59 -0.83
N ARG A 218 -4.20 8.71 -0.43
CA ARG A 218 -4.74 9.75 -1.33
C ARG A 218 -5.75 9.20 -2.35
N LEU A 219 -6.51 8.18 -1.95
CA LEU A 219 -7.57 7.56 -2.73
C LEU A 219 -8.81 8.46 -2.69
N VAL A 220 -9.54 8.57 -3.79
CA VAL A 220 -10.79 9.35 -3.80
C VAL A 220 -11.85 8.54 -3.06
N GLY A 221 -12.35 9.08 -1.95
CA GLY A 221 -13.24 8.38 -1.02
C GLY A 221 -14.56 9.12 -0.82
N ILE A 222 -15.67 8.43 -1.04
CA ILE A 222 -17.03 8.86 -0.68
C ILE A 222 -17.40 8.12 0.58
N TRP A 223 -17.71 8.84 1.66
CA TRP A 223 -18.14 8.25 2.91
C TRP A 223 -19.64 8.46 3.08
N LEU A 224 -20.38 7.37 3.25
CA LEU A 224 -21.82 7.37 3.44
C LEU A 224 -22.13 7.00 4.88
N SER A 225 -23.07 7.72 5.50
CA SER A 225 -23.53 7.41 6.86
C SER A 225 -25.03 7.64 6.99
N GLU A 226 -25.71 6.73 7.67
CA GLU A 226 -27.14 6.88 7.96
C GLU A 226 -27.35 8.01 8.99
N GLU A 227 -28.35 8.87 8.78
CA GLU A 227 -28.64 9.98 9.69
C GLU A 227 -28.83 9.50 11.13
N GLY A 228 -28.16 10.17 12.07
CA GLY A 228 -28.18 9.80 13.49
C GLY A 228 -27.34 8.57 13.83
N LYS A 229 -26.67 7.96 12.85
CA LYS A 229 -25.67 6.91 13.04
C LYS A 229 -24.33 7.40 12.49
N GLY A 230 -23.25 7.07 13.19
CA GLY A 230 -21.94 7.55 12.80
C GLY A 230 -20.84 6.83 13.56
N ASP A 231 -19.86 6.40 12.80
CA ASP A 231 -18.67 5.75 13.32
C ASP A 231 -17.71 6.83 13.88
N THR A 232 -17.60 6.84 15.21
CA THR A 232 -16.74 7.65 16.08
C THR A 232 -16.43 9.11 15.67
N TRP A 233 -16.69 10.04 16.61
CA TRP A 233 -16.23 11.45 16.55
C TRP A 233 -14.74 11.64 16.21
N MET A 234 -13.93 10.59 16.31
CA MET A 234 -12.49 10.55 16.00
C MET A 234 -12.15 10.55 14.51
N GLN A 235 -13.12 10.35 13.60
CA GLN A 235 -12.87 10.31 12.15
C GLN A 235 -13.51 11.47 11.38
N GLY A 236 -14.16 12.42 12.07
CA GLY A 236 -14.80 13.58 11.45
C GLY A 236 -13.81 14.62 10.90
N ASP A 237 -12.55 14.58 11.34
CA ASP A 237 -11.48 15.48 10.92
C ASP A 237 -10.85 15.11 9.57
N TYR A 238 -11.08 13.89 9.08
CA TYR A 238 -10.54 13.45 7.79
C TYR A 238 -11.05 14.28 6.62
N GLU A 239 -12.35 14.63 6.59
CA GLU A 239 -12.90 15.51 5.55
C GLU A 239 -12.30 16.93 5.61
N VAL A 240 -11.91 17.39 6.81
CA VAL A 240 -11.24 18.68 6.99
C VAL A 240 -9.77 18.60 6.53
N SER A 241 -9.12 17.46 6.77
CA SER A 241 -7.67 17.29 6.58
C SER A 241 -7.29 16.76 5.19
N PHE A 242 -8.21 16.08 4.49
CA PHE A 242 -7.94 15.39 3.23
C PHE A 242 -8.96 15.77 2.15
N LEU A 243 -8.52 16.57 1.17
CA LEU A 243 -9.35 17.04 0.06
C LEU A 243 -9.90 15.92 -0.84
N ASN A 244 -9.30 14.73 -0.80
CA ASN A 244 -9.70 13.55 -1.57
C ASN A 244 -10.81 12.73 -0.89
N ILE A 245 -11.36 13.18 0.24
CA ILE A 245 -12.42 12.49 0.97
C ILE A 245 -13.58 13.45 1.20
N LYS A 246 -14.81 12.95 1.06
CA LYS A 246 -16.00 13.71 1.41
C LYS A 246 -17.09 12.82 1.98
N SER A 247 -17.77 13.32 3.01
CA SER A 247 -18.83 12.60 3.70
C SER A 247 -20.20 13.08 3.24
N PHE A 248 -21.13 12.12 3.16
CA PHE A 248 -22.53 12.35 2.83
C PHE A 248 -23.40 11.56 3.81
N THR A 249 -24.49 12.18 4.22
CA THR A 249 -25.46 11.59 5.13
C THR A 249 -26.72 11.20 4.35
N TYR A 250 -27.37 10.11 4.76
CA TYR A 250 -28.61 9.64 4.15
C TYR A 250 -29.61 9.14 5.21
N GLY A 251 -30.89 9.39 4.98
CA GLY A 251 -32.01 8.74 5.67
C GLY A 251 -32.57 7.53 4.90
N ILE A 252 -33.65 6.96 5.43
CA ILE A 252 -34.25 5.68 4.96
C ILE A 252 -34.69 5.72 3.48
N GLY A 253 -34.93 6.91 2.90
CA GLY A 253 -35.47 7.06 1.54
C GLY A 253 -34.61 7.84 0.54
N ASN A 254 -33.44 8.37 0.93
CA ASN A 254 -32.62 9.24 0.07
C ASN A 254 -31.19 8.71 -0.15
N MET A 255 -30.93 7.44 0.17
CA MET A 255 -29.61 6.81 -0.02
C MET A 255 -29.11 6.98 -1.46
N SER A 256 -29.97 6.77 -2.46
CA SER A 256 -29.62 6.96 -3.87
C SER A 256 -29.21 8.40 -4.19
N ASP A 257 -29.86 9.40 -3.58
CA ASP A 257 -29.52 10.81 -3.78
C ASP A 257 -28.15 11.16 -3.16
N ALA A 258 -27.86 10.60 -1.98
CA ALA A 258 -26.56 10.75 -1.34
C ALA A 258 -25.44 10.09 -2.16
N ILE A 259 -25.69 8.91 -2.73
CA ILE A 259 -24.77 8.23 -3.65
C ILE A 259 -24.54 9.08 -4.90
N ASN A 260 -25.61 9.55 -5.55
CA ASN A 260 -25.52 10.40 -6.75
C ASN A 260 -24.68 11.65 -6.48
N THR A 261 -24.96 12.35 -5.37
CA THR A 261 -24.23 13.55 -4.96
C THR A 261 -22.76 13.23 -4.67
N GLY A 262 -22.48 12.08 -4.05
CA GLY A 262 -21.13 11.59 -3.79
C GLY A 262 -20.35 11.31 -5.06
N VAL A 263 -20.98 10.64 -6.03
CA VAL A 263 -20.39 10.34 -7.34
C VAL A 263 -20.10 11.63 -8.10
N ASP A 264 -21.06 12.57 -8.17
CA ASP A 264 -20.86 13.86 -8.84
C ASP A 264 -19.67 14.62 -8.27
N TRP A 265 -19.53 14.62 -6.94
CA TRP A 265 -18.36 15.21 -6.29
C TRP A 265 -17.06 14.47 -6.64
N ALA A 266 -17.04 13.13 -6.59
CA ALA A 266 -15.84 12.34 -6.87
C ALA A 266 -15.37 12.55 -8.32
N GLU A 267 -16.29 12.57 -9.28
CA GLU A 267 -16.03 12.87 -10.68
C GLU A 267 -15.49 14.29 -10.88
N GLY A 268 -16.11 15.28 -10.23
CA GLY A 268 -15.63 16.67 -10.24
C GLY A 268 -14.21 16.78 -9.71
N TYR A 269 -13.94 16.16 -8.55
CA TYR A 269 -12.61 16.14 -7.93
C TYR A 269 -11.56 15.48 -8.83
N LEU A 270 -11.88 14.32 -9.43
CA LEU A 270 -10.98 13.61 -10.34
C LEU A 270 -10.65 14.45 -11.57
N LYS A 271 -11.65 15.10 -12.18
CA LYS A 271 -11.47 15.98 -13.33
C LYS A 271 -10.59 17.19 -13.01
N GLU A 272 -10.80 17.83 -11.85
CA GLU A 272 -9.95 18.92 -11.38
C GLU A 272 -8.51 18.45 -11.11
N LYS A 273 -8.35 17.29 -10.47
CA LYS A 273 -7.05 16.69 -10.18
C LYS A 273 -6.30 16.38 -11.48
N GLU A 274 -6.96 15.81 -12.47
CA GLU A 274 -6.38 15.54 -13.79
C GLU A 274 -5.92 16.84 -14.47
N ALA A 275 -6.77 17.87 -14.51
CA ALA A 275 -6.43 19.16 -15.10
C ALA A 275 -5.21 19.80 -14.42
N LYS A 276 -5.15 19.77 -13.08
CA LYS A 276 -3.99 20.25 -12.31
C LYS A 276 -2.73 19.45 -12.64
N LEU A 277 -2.81 18.12 -12.67
CA LEU A 277 -1.65 17.27 -12.99
C LEU A 277 -1.15 17.50 -14.44
N ASN A 278 -2.04 17.66 -15.41
CA ASN A 278 -1.68 17.97 -16.80
C ASN A 278 -1.09 19.37 -16.99
N SER A 279 -1.32 20.28 -16.03
CA SER A 279 -0.66 21.59 -15.99
C SER A 279 0.75 21.53 -15.39
N ILE A 280 0.99 20.58 -14.47
CA ILE A 280 2.27 20.40 -13.77
C ILE A 280 3.24 19.54 -14.58
N TYR A 281 2.75 18.47 -15.19
CA TYR A 281 3.57 17.47 -15.88
C TYR A 281 3.51 17.64 -17.41
N PRO A 282 4.59 18.13 -18.05
CA PRO A 282 4.59 18.48 -19.48
C PRO A 282 4.41 17.28 -20.42
N PHE A 283 4.80 16.09 -19.96
CA PHE A 283 4.78 14.83 -20.72
C PHE A 283 3.41 14.12 -20.73
N ARG A 284 2.38 14.72 -20.11
CA ARG A 284 1.01 14.19 -20.11
C ARG A 284 0.12 14.72 -21.24
N ARG A 285 0.69 15.46 -22.20
CA ARG A 285 0.00 16.05 -23.35
C ARG A 285 0.34 15.35 -24.64
#